data_AF-A0A0B0S9V5-F1
#
_entry.id   AF-A0A0B0S9V5-F1
#
_cell.length_a   1.000
_cell.length_b   1.000
_cell.length_c   1.000
_cell.angle_alpha   90.00
_cell.angle_beta   90.00
_cell.angle_gamma   90.00
#
_symmetry.space_group_name_H-M   'P 1'
#
loop_
_entity.id
_entity.type
_entity.pdbx_description
1 polymer ?
#
loop_
_entity_poly.entity_id
_entity_poly.type
_entity_poly.pdbx_seq_one_letter_code
_entity_poly.pdbx_strand_id
1 'polypeptide(L)'
;MYRNDPILPTFALILAAGLFYAAYLDGQHIARLLGHVPEELSVGQIGLMAFGAVLLLYGLMGLVSYWLEGMELRPGRHFPTPSTAPVAAGVILVLLLTALSGFFVRLLVYAAQTGHNPTWLQGLIFGSISLVVAALFGIYKKFFGRDEVITEEEKSEFPW
;
A
#
# COMPACT_ATOMS: atom_id res chain seq x y z
N MET A 1 24.44 -6.17 -13.43
CA MET A 1 24.18 -5.61 -12.09
C MET A 1 22.68 -5.32 -12.02
N TYR A 2 21.95 -6.00 -11.14
CA TYR A 2 20.50 -5.81 -11.03
C TYR A 2 20.22 -4.47 -10.34
N ARG A 3 19.56 -3.56 -11.05
CA ARG A 3 19.24 -2.20 -10.58
C ARG A 3 17.76 -2.13 -10.24
N ASN A 4 17.45 -1.74 -9.02
CA ASN A 4 16.09 -1.49 -8.58
C ASN A 4 15.80 0.00 -8.74
N ASP A 5 15.16 0.39 -9.85
CA ASP A 5 14.94 1.80 -10.19
C ASP A 5 13.51 2.24 -9.77
N PRO A 6 13.37 3.33 -8.98
CA PRO A 6 12.06 3.80 -8.52
C PRO A 6 11.24 4.51 -9.60
N ILE A 7 11.80 4.79 -10.79
CA ILE A 7 11.11 5.52 -11.86
C ILE A 7 9.86 4.78 -12.32
N LEU A 8 9.99 3.51 -12.72
CA LEU A 8 8.86 2.70 -13.20
C LEU A 8 7.72 2.59 -12.18
N PRO A 9 7.97 2.23 -10.90
CA PRO A 9 6.89 2.14 -9.93
C PRO A 9 6.27 3.52 -9.64
N THR A 10 7.04 4.61 -9.69
CA THR A 10 6.50 5.97 -9.55
C THR A 10 5.53 6.31 -10.69
N PHE A 11 5.91 6.02 -11.94
CA PHE A 11 5.03 6.22 -13.09
C PHE A 11 3.78 5.33 -13.02
N ALA A 12 3.91 4.10 -12.54
CA ALA A 12 2.77 3.22 -12.33
C ALA A 12 1.76 3.82 -11.33
N LEU A 13 2.23 4.45 -10.24
CA LEU A 13 1.34 5.14 -9.30
C LEU A 13 0.66 6.37 -9.91
N ILE A 14 1.39 7.16 -10.71
CA ILE A 14 0.83 8.34 -11.39
C ILE A 14 -0.27 7.88 -12.38
N LEU A 15 0.00 6.85 -13.16
CA LEU A 15 -0.98 6.28 -14.10
C LEU A 15 -2.18 5.68 -13.37
N ALA A 16 -1.96 4.96 -12.27
CA ALA A 16 -3.04 4.44 -11.43
C ALA A 16 -3.96 5.57 -10.94
N ALA A 17 -3.37 6.66 -10.39
CA ALA A 17 -4.12 7.83 -9.96
C ALA A 17 -4.91 8.46 -11.13
N GLY A 18 -4.29 8.55 -12.31
CA GLY A 18 -4.95 9.03 -13.53
C GLY A 18 -6.15 8.16 -13.94
N LEU A 19 -6.03 6.84 -13.88
CA LEU A 19 -7.10 5.90 -14.23
C LEU A 19 -8.26 5.95 -13.22
N PHE A 20 -7.96 6.03 -11.92
CA PHE A 20 -8.99 6.21 -10.90
C PHE A 20 -9.72 7.55 -11.05
N TYR A 21 -8.97 8.61 -11.34
CA TYR A 21 -9.55 9.93 -11.58
C TYR A 21 -10.44 9.93 -12.84
N ALA A 22 -10.01 9.30 -13.93
CA ALA A 22 -10.81 9.14 -15.14
C ALA A 22 -12.11 8.36 -14.87
N ALA A 23 -12.03 7.25 -14.13
CA ALA A 23 -13.21 6.47 -13.75
C ALA A 23 -14.19 7.28 -12.88
N TYR A 24 -13.67 8.11 -11.95
CA TYR A 24 -14.50 9.00 -11.12
C TYR A 24 -15.20 10.10 -11.94
N LEU A 25 -14.48 10.74 -12.86
CA LEU A 25 -15.02 11.78 -13.72
C LEU A 25 -16.16 11.23 -14.59
N ASP A 26 -15.92 10.08 -15.22
CA ASP A 26 -16.86 9.41 -16.11
C ASP A 26 -18.14 8.97 -15.38
N GLY A 27 -18.01 8.36 -14.18
CA GLY A 27 -19.14 7.74 -13.49
C GLY A 27 -19.91 8.64 -12.53
N GLN A 28 -19.22 9.47 -11.76
CA GLN A 28 -19.87 10.25 -10.70
C GLN A 28 -19.97 11.74 -11.02
N HIS A 29 -18.93 12.33 -11.60
CA HIS A 29 -18.91 13.77 -11.83
C HIS A 29 -19.84 14.18 -12.97
N ILE A 30 -19.75 13.51 -14.12
CA ILE A 30 -20.58 13.83 -15.29
C ILE A 30 -22.05 13.48 -15.04
N ALA A 31 -22.35 12.32 -14.44
CA ALA A 31 -23.73 11.94 -14.09
C ALA A 31 -24.39 12.97 -13.16
N ARG A 32 -23.64 13.49 -12.18
CA ARG A 32 -24.12 14.53 -11.25
C ARG A 32 -24.35 15.87 -11.94
N LEU A 33 -23.51 16.25 -12.90
CA LEU A 33 -23.67 17.47 -13.70
C LEU A 33 -24.90 17.40 -14.62
N LEU A 34 -25.25 16.21 -15.10
CA LEU A 34 -26.43 15.98 -15.95
C LEU A 34 -27.73 15.82 -15.15
N GLY A 35 -27.68 15.88 -13.81
CA GLY A 35 -28.85 15.72 -12.94
C GLY A 35 -29.35 14.28 -12.81
N HIS A 36 -28.55 13.29 -13.23
CA HIS A 36 -28.88 11.88 -13.12
C HIS A 36 -28.42 11.32 -11.77
N VAL A 37 -29.17 10.34 -11.25
CA VAL A 37 -28.74 9.51 -10.11
C VAL A 37 -27.54 8.68 -10.58
N PRO A 38 -26.45 8.56 -9.81
CA PRO A 38 -25.28 7.77 -10.24
C PRO A 38 -25.72 6.35 -10.61
N GLU A 39 -25.51 6.00 -11.88
CA GLU A 39 -25.82 4.69 -12.45
C GLU A 39 -24.82 3.62 -11.95
N GLU A 40 -25.18 2.36 -12.19
CA GLU A 40 -24.27 1.24 -11.98
C GLU A 40 -22.97 1.43 -12.78
N LEU A 41 -21.85 0.98 -12.20
CA LEU A 41 -20.53 1.09 -12.80
C LEU A 41 -20.51 0.48 -14.20
N SER A 42 -20.13 1.29 -15.20
CA SER A 42 -20.01 0.81 -16.57
C SER A 42 -18.87 -0.18 -16.71
N VAL A 43 -18.94 -1.08 -17.71
CA VAL A 43 -17.85 -2.03 -17.99
C VAL A 43 -16.52 -1.30 -18.24
N GLY A 44 -16.56 -0.12 -18.87
CA GLY A 44 -15.39 0.72 -19.07
C GLY A 44 -14.78 1.22 -17.76
N GLN A 45 -15.62 1.67 -16.81
CA GLN A 45 -15.18 2.13 -15.49
C GLN A 45 -14.60 0.99 -14.66
N ILE A 46 -15.21 -0.19 -14.70
CA ILE A 46 -14.68 -1.39 -14.05
C ILE A 46 -13.30 -1.72 -14.63
N GLY A 47 -13.14 -1.67 -15.95
CA GLY A 47 -11.85 -1.87 -16.62
C GLY A 47 -10.80 -0.86 -16.16
N LEU A 48 -11.13 0.45 -16.15
CA LEU A 48 -10.22 1.51 -15.71
C LEU A 48 -9.80 1.33 -14.25
N MET A 49 -10.74 1.01 -13.36
CA MET A 49 -10.44 0.77 -11.95
C MET A 49 -9.60 -0.49 -11.74
N ALA A 50 -9.87 -1.57 -12.48
CA ALA A 50 -9.10 -2.80 -12.38
C ALA A 50 -7.65 -2.58 -12.84
N PHE A 51 -7.43 -1.94 -14.00
CA PHE A 51 -6.09 -1.57 -14.47
C PHE A 51 -5.40 -0.60 -13.53
N GLY A 52 -6.14 0.39 -13.00
CA GLY A 52 -5.65 1.31 -11.97
C GLY A 52 -5.18 0.57 -10.71
N ALA A 53 -5.95 -0.41 -10.25
CA ALA A 53 -5.60 -1.24 -9.09
C ALA A 53 -4.35 -2.08 -9.34
N VAL A 54 -4.21 -2.68 -10.52
CA VAL A 54 -3.01 -3.44 -10.91
C VAL A 54 -1.77 -2.53 -10.89
N LEU A 55 -1.83 -1.36 -11.53
CA LEU A 55 -0.73 -0.40 -11.55
C LEU A 55 -0.40 0.13 -10.16
N LEU A 56 -1.42 0.35 -9.33
CA LEU A 56 -1.25 0.76 -7.93
C LEU A 56 -0.50 -0.31 -7.14
N LEU A 57 -0.91 -1.57 -7.26
CA LEU A 57 -0.27 -2.68 -6.55
C LEU A 57 1.19 -2.85 -6.99
N TYR A 58 1.45 -2.94 -8.30
CA TYR A 58 2.82 -3.07 -8.81
C TYR A 58 3.69 -1.84 -8.49
N GLY A 59 3.12 -0.64 -8.55
CA GLY A 59 3.81 0.59 -8.16
C GLY A 59 4.20 0.60 -6.68
N LEU A 60 3.26 0.24 -5.80
CA LEU A 60 3.54 0.12 -4.36
C LEU A 60 4.57 -0.97 -4.07
N MET A 61 4.44 -2.15 -4.67
CA MET A 61 5.39 -3.25 -4.49
C MET A 61 6.80 -2.85 -4.94
N GLY A 62 6.92 -2.19 -6.10
CA GLY A 62 8.21 -1.71 -6.60
C GLY A 62 8.85 -0.65 -5.70
N LEU A 63 8.07 0.32 -5.20
CA LEU A 63 8.61 1.31 -4.25
C LEU A 63 9.00 0.70 -2.90
N VAL A 64 8.23 -0.28 -2.41
CA VAL A 64 8.56 -1.01 -1.18
C VAL A 64 9.84 -1.82 -1.36
N SER A 65 9.98 -2.53 -2.48
CA SER A 65 11.22 -3.26 -2.83
C SER A 65 12.40 -2.30 -2.91
N TYR A 66 12.27 -1.20 -3.66
CA TYR A 66 13.31 -0.16 -3.73
C TYR A 66 13.70 0.38 -2.35
N TRP A 67 12.72 0.65 -1.49
CA TRP A 67 12.98 1.16 -0.16
C TRP A 67 13.67 0.13 0.74
N LEU A 68 13.34 -1.16 0.62
CA LEU A 68 13.94 -2.24 1.40
C LEU A 68 15.35 -2.59 0.92
N GLU A 69 15.54 -2.74 -0.38
CA GLU A 69 16.74 -3.33 -0.99
C GLU A 69 17.73 -2.27 -1.50
N GLY A 70 17.27 -1.04 -1.72
CA GLY A 70 18.07 0.04 -2.29
C GLY A 70 18.25 -0.06 -3.81
N MET A 71 19.00 0.89 -4.39
CA MET A 71 19.21 1.00 -5.85
C MET A 71 19.98 -0.18 -6.46
N GLU A 72 20.91 -0.75 -5.69
CA GLU A 72 21.88 -1.74 -6.15
C GLU A 72 21.82 -2.96 -5.25
N LEU A 73 21.44 -4.11 -5.82
CA LEU A 73 21.53 -5.39 -5.14
C LEU A 73 23.00 -5.78 -5.03
N ARG A 74 23.55 -5.70 -3.82
CA ARG A 74 24.92 -6.12 -3.51
C ARG A 74 24.90 -7.56 -3.01
N PRO A 75 25.45 -8.54 -3.75
CA PRO A 75 25.52 -9.92 -3.29
C PRO A 75 26.23 -10.04 -1.94
N GLY A 76 25.75 -10.92 -1.08
CA GLY A 76 26.34 -11.20 0.23
C GLY A 76 25.45 -10.85 1.43
N ARG A 77 25.99 -11.09 2.64
CA ARG A 77 25.30 -10.87 3.92
C ARG A 77 25.57 -9.47 4.46
N HIS A 78 24.50 -8.72 4.67
CA HIS A 78 24.55 -7.38 5.22
C HIS A 78 23.92 -7.39 6.61
N PHE A 79 24.69 -6.92 7.60
CA PHE A 79 24.19 -6.74 8.95
C PHE A 79 23.64 -5.33 9.10
N PRO A 80 22.45 -5.17 9.68
CA PRO A 80 21.91 -3.84 9.93
C PRO A 80 22.81 -3.09 10.91
N THR A 81 22.99 -1.79 10.66
CA THR A 81 23.74 -0.92 11.57
C THR A 81 22.88 -0.58 12.80
N PRO A 82 23.43 -0.67 14.02
CA PRO A 82 22.68 -0.32 15.22
C PRO A 82 22.25 1.15 15.16
N SER A 83 20.95 1.41 15.32
CA SER A 83 20.40 2.77 15.39
C SER A 83 19.22 2.82 16.36
N THR A 84 19.12 3.92 17.11
CA THR A 84 18.04 4.17 18.07
C THR A 84 16.78 4.73 17.39
N ALA A 85 16.92 5.37 16.23
CA ALA A 85 15.79 5.98 15.51
C ALA A 85 14.73 4.96 15.05
N PRO A 86 15.07 3.79 14.47
CA PRO A 86 14.10 2.75 14.12
C PRO A 86 13.34 2.21 15.33
N VAL A 87 13.99 2.13 16.50
CA VAL A 87 13.36 1.71 17.75
C VAL A 87 12.31 2.74 18.19
N ALA A 88 12.66 4.03 18.20
CA ALA A 88 11.73 5.10 18.54
C ALA A 88 10.52 5.13 17.59
N ALA A 89 10.76 5.00 16.28
CA ALA A 89 9.70 4.88 15.28
C ALA A 89 8.78 3.68 15.55
N GLY A 90 9.37 2.51 15.87
CA GLY A 90 8.62 1.31 16.26
C GLY A 90 7.72 1.55 17.47
N VAL A 91 8.24 2.18 18.53
CA VAL A 91 7.45 2.51 19.73
C VAL A 91 6.28 3.43 19.40
N ILE A 92 6.50 4.49 18.62
CA ILE A 92 5.43 5.41 18.19
C ILE A 92 4.37 4.68 17.39
N LEU A 93 4.77 3.81 16.45
CA LEU A 93 3.83 3.03 15.66
C LEU A 93 3.02 2.03 16.50
N VAL A 94 3.62 1.42 17.52
CA VAL A 94 2.90 0.54 18.46
C VAL A 94 1.89 1.32 19.30
N LEU A 95 2.25 2.52 19.76
CA LEU A 95 1.30 3.39 20.47
C LEU A 95 0.14 3.83 19.57
N LEU A 96 0.43 4.20 18.32
CA LEU A 96 -0.58 4.53 17.33
C LEU A 96 -1.48 3.33 17.02
N LEU A 97 -0.91 2.14 16.84
CA LEU A 97 -1.66 0.90 16.62
C LEU A 97 -2.62 0.61 17.77
N THR A 98 -2.15 0.79 19.01
CA THR A 98 -2.96 0.61 20.22
C THR A 98 -4.12 1.62 20.26
N ALA A 99 -3.83 2.89 19.97
CA ALA A 99 -4.85 3.95 19.94
C ALA A 99 -5.90 3.70 18.87
N LEU A 100 -5.49 3.34 17.64
CA LEU A 100 -6.40 3.03 16.54
C LEU A 100 -7.26 1.79 16.84
N SER A 101 -6.67 0.74 17.41
CA SER A 101 -7.40 -0.47 17.80
C SER A 101 -8.44 -0.17 18.89
N GLY A 102 -8.07 0.62 19.90
CA GLY A 102 -9.00 1.05 20.93
C GLY A 102 -10.14 1.91 20.38
N PHE A 103 -9.83 2.82 19.44
CA PHE A 103 -10.83 3.62 18.74
C PHE A 103 -11.78 2.76 17.90
N PHE A 104 -11.24 1.76 17.18
CA PHE A 104 -12.03 0.82 16.38
C PHE A 104 -13.04 0.05 17.24
N VAL A 105 -12.60 -0.48 18.40
CA VAL A 105 -13.49 -1.16 19.34
C VAL A 105 -14.57 -0.21 19.86
N ARG A 106 -14.21 1.03 20.23
CA ARG A 106 -15.20 2.03 20.67
C ARG A 106 -16.22 2.34 19.57
N LEU A 107 -15.79 2.41 18.31
CA LEU A 107 -16.68 2.64 17.17
C LEU A 107 -17.68 1.50 16.98
N LEU A 108 -17.26 0.25 17.17
CA LEU A 108 -18.15 -0.92 17.15
C LEU A 108 -19.15 -0.90 18.30
N VAL A 109 -18.70 -0.59 19.51
CA VAL A 109 -19.59 -0.48 20.68
C VAL A 109 -20.61 0.65 20.48
N TYR A 110 -20.16 1.80 19.99
CA TYR A 110 -21.05 2.93 19.66
C TYR A 110 -22.10 2.53 18.62
N ALA A 111 -21.70 1.83 17.56
CA ALA A 111 -22.62 1.36 16.54
C ALA A 111 -23.65 0.38 17.09
N ALA A 112 -23.24 -0.52 18.00
CA ALA A 112 -24.13 -1.46 18.67
C ALA A 112 -25.13 -0.77 19.60
N GLN A 113 -24.72 0.29 20.30
CA GLN A 113 -25.57 1.02 21.24
C GLN A 113 -26.55 1.98 20.56
N THR A 114 -26.12 2.66 19.51
CA THR A 114 -26.91 3.71 18.84
C THR A 114 -27.67 3.22 17.62
N GLY A 115 -27.37 2.02 17.13
CA GLY A 115 -27.87 1.49 15.85
C GLY A 115 -27.29 2.21 14.62
N HIS A 116 -26.46 3.24 14.80
CA HIS A 116 -25.82 3.96 13.71
C HIS A 116 -24.47 3.34 13.38
N ASN A 117 -24.36 2.65 12.23
CA ASN A 117 -23.17 1.93 11.83
C ASN A 117 -22.44 2.61 10.65
N PRO A 118 -21.43 3.47 10.90
CA PRO A 118 -20.64 4.10 9.83
C PRO A 118 -19.60 3.12 9.28
N THR A 119 -20.00 2.25 8.36
CA THR A 119 -19.17 1.20 7.76
C THR A 119 -17.93 1.75 7.03
N TRP A 120 -18.05 2.90 6.36
CA TRP A 120 -16.92 3.56 5.70
C TRP A 120 -15.81 3.97 6.69
N LEU A 121 -16.20 4.45 7.88
CA LEU A 121 -15.26 4.88 8.92
C LEU A 121 -14.59 3.66 9.56
N GLN A 122 -15.35 2.57 9.78
CA GLN A 122 -14.79 1.30 10.24
C GLN A 122 -13.75 0.76 9.25
N GLY A 123 -14.07 0.78 7.96
CA GLY A 123 -13.14 0.38 6.90
C GLY A 123 -11.87 1.24 6.87
N LEU A 124 -12.00 2.56 7.01
CA LEU A 124 -10.88 3.49 7.05
C LEU A 124 -9.94 3.23 8.23
N ILE A 125 -10.51 3.05 9.43
CA ILE A 125 -9.72 2.77 10.64
C ILE A 125 -9.05 1.40 10.54
N PHE A 126 -9.75 0.38 10.07
CA PHE A 126 -9.19 -0.95 9.85
C PHE A 126 -8.07 -0.95 8.80
N GLY A 127 -8.25 -0.21 7.70
CA GLY A 127 -7.20 0.00 6.71
C GLY A 127 -5.97 0.69 7.31
N SER A 128 -6.18 1.69 8.14
CA SER A 128 -5.10 2.42 8.83
C SER A 128 -4.32 1.52 9.80
N ILE A 129 -5.02 0.65 10.55
CA ILE A 129 -4.40 -0.39 11.39
C ILE A 129 -3.51 -1.29 10.54
N SER A 130 -4.01 -1.76 9.39
CA SER A 130 -3.27 -2.63 8.47
C SER A 130 -2.02 -1.95 7.92
N LEU A 131 -2.09 -0.65 7.59
CA LEU A 131 -0.94 0.14 7.14
C LEU A 131 0.12 0.32 8.23
N VAL A 132 -0.29 0.58 9.48
CA VAL A 132 0.64 0.67 10.62
C VAL A 132 1.37 -0.65 10.85
N VAL A 133 0.65 -1.77 10.76
CA VAL A 133 1.25 -3.11 10.85
C VAL A 133 2.24 -3.36 9.70
N ALA A 134 1.88 -3.01 8.47
CA ALA A 134 2.79 -3.12 7.33
C ALA A 134 4.06 -2.26 7.52
N ALA A 135 3.93 -1.04 8.05
CA ALA A 135 5.06 -0.18 8.35
C ALA A 135 5.98 -0.77 9.42
N LEU A 136 5.42 -1.38 10.48
CA LEU A 136 6.19 -2.10 11.49
C LEU A 136 7.00 -3.25 10.88
N PHE A 137 6.40 -4.05 10.00
CA PHE A 137 7.12 -5.11 9.30
C PHE A 137 8.21 -4.57 8.37
N GLY A 138 7.93 -3.48 7.65
CA GLY A 138 8.92 -2.83 6.80
C GLY A 138 10.13 -2.33 7.58
N ILE A 139 9.91 -1.65 8.71
CA ILE A 139 10.97 -1.17 9.60
C ILE A 139 11.76 -2.36 10.18
N TYR A 140 11.08 -3.41 10.63
CA TYR A 140 11.72 -4.62 11.12
C TYR A 140 12.64 -5.21 10.06
N LYS A 141 12.13 -5.45 8.85
CA LYS A 141 12.89 -6.04 7.75
C LYS A 141 14.12 -5.20 7.40
N LYS A 142 13.96 -3.87 7.31
CA LYS A 142 15.04 -2.95 6.90
C LYS A 142 16.13 -2.72 7.94
N PHE A 143 15.77 -2.62 9.21
CA PHE A 143 16.69 -2.16 10.27
C PHE A 143 17.08 -3.24 11.28
N PHE A 144 16.39 -4.38 11.29
CA PHE A 144 16.65 -5.46 12.25
C PHE A 144 16.82 -6.81 11.57
N GLY A 145 16.25 -6.99 10.37
CA GLY A 145 16.44 -8.16 9.54
C GLY A 145 17.87 -8.27 9.03
N ARG A 146 18.37 -9.51 8.92
CA ARG A 146 19.58 -9.78 8.15
C ARG A 146 19.20 -9.84 6.67
N ASP A 147 19.98 -9.16 5.84
CA ASP A 147 19.82 -9.23 4.39
C ASP A 147 20.87 -10.18 3.82
N GLU A 148 20.40 -11.13 3.03
CA GLU A 148 21.22 -12.07 2.28
C GLU A 148 20.77 -11.98 0.84
N VAL A 149 21.63 -11.44 -0.02
CA VAL A 149 21.40 -11.42 -1.46
C VAL A 149 22.14 -12.61 -2.05
N ILE A 150 21.38 -13.59 -2.50
CA ILE A 150 21.88 -14.78 -3.18
C ILE A 150 21.65 -14.58 -4.67
N THR A 151 22.71 -14.75 -5.46
CA THR A 151 22.57 -14.89 -6.91
C THR A 151 22.23 -16.34 -7.20
N GLU A 152 20.97 -16.64 -7.50
CA GLU A 152 20.62 -17.91 -8.10
C GLU A 152 20.97 -17.87 -9.59
N GLU A 153 21.75 -18.84 -10.07
CA GLU A 153 21.90 -19.05 -11.50
C GLU A 153 20.55 -19.53 -12.04
N GLU A 154 19.91 -18.69 -12.83
CA GLU A 154 18.68 -19.05 -13.54
C GLU A 154 19.00 -20.16 -14.55
N LYS A 155 18.73 -21.41 -14.17
CA LYS A 155 18.63 -22.56 -15.09
C LYS A 155 17.20 -22.64 -15.63
N SER A 156 16.71 -21.55 -16.20
CA SER A 156 15.50 -21.59 -17.02
C SER A 156 15.90 -21.97 -18.44
N GLU A 157 15.24 -22.98 -19.02
CA GLU A 157 15.38 -23.28 -20.46
C GLU A 157 14.69 -22.21 -21.34
N PHE A 158 13.95 -21.28 -20.73
CA PHE A 158 13.24 -20.22 -21.41
C PHE A 158 13.91 -18.86 -21.18
N PRO A 159 14.09 -18.04 -22.23
CA PRO A 159 14.86 -16.78 -22.17
C PRO A 159 14.09 -15.59 -21.55
N TRP A 160 13.02 -15.85 -20.79
CA TRP A 160 12.22 -14.84 -20.08
C TRP A 160 11.82 -15.33 -18.69
#